data_AF-A0A838QNT6-F1
#
_entry.id   AF-A0A838QNT6-F1
#
_cell.length_a   1.000
_cell.length_b   1.000
_cell.length_c   1.000
_cell.angle_alpha   90.00
_cell.angle_beta   90.00
_cell.angle_gamma   90.00
#
_symmetry.space_group_name_H-M   'P 1'
#
loop_
_entity.id
_entity.type
_entity.pdbx_description
1 polymer ?
#
loop_
_entity_poly.entity_id
_entity_poly.type
_entity_poly.pdbx_seq_one_letter_code
_entity_poly.pdbx_strand_id
1 'polypeptide(L)'
;MAVPVEGTARQRDSGTVVSEAGDSSQERADPLTRLPADPPPDDRVNILLVDDQPANLVALEAMLQGLGQNLIKAESGREALKWLLT
;
A
#
# COMPACT_ATOMS: atom_id res chain seq x y z
N MET A 1 -28.65 -59.08 -5.83
CA MET A 1 -30.10 -59.13 -5.57
C MET A 1 -30.59 -57.70 -5.49
N ALA A 2 -31.57 -57.35 -6.34
CA ALA A 2 -32.41 -56.15 -6.35
C ALA A 2 -31.76 -54.75 -6.31
N VAL A 3 -31.74 -54.12 -7.48
CA VAL A 3 -31.91 -52.67 -7.66
C VAL A 3 -33.41 -52.32 -7.62
N PRO A 4 -33.79 -51.12 -7.11
CA PRO A 4 -34.93 -50.38 -7.63
C PRO A 4 -34.53 -48.95 -8.05
N VAL A 5 -34.65 -48.61 -9.34
CA VAL A 5 -35.77 -47.96 -10.07
C VAL A 5 -36.06 -46.50 -9.68
N GLU A 6 -35.78 -45.62 -10.66
CA GLU A 6 -36.54 -44.45 -11.13
C GLU A 6 -36.98 -43.35 -10.14
N GLY A 7 -36.31 -42.20 -10.27
CA GLY A 7 -36.86 -40.89 -9.92
C GLY A 7 -36.63 -39.92 -11.08
N THR A 8 -37.67 -39.70 -11.88
CA THR A 8 -37.70 -38.77 -13.00
C THR A 8 -37.74 -37.33 -12.46
N ALA A 9 -36.87 -36.46 -12.94
CA ALA A 9 -37.15 -35.03 -12.99
C ALA A 9 -36.36 -34.39 -14.13
N ARG A 10 -37.09 -34.12 -15.22
CA ARG A 10 -36.67 -33.23 -16.30
C ARG A 10 -36.29 -31.87 -15.70
N GLN A 11 -35.17 -31.30 -16.13
CA GLN A 11 -35.13 -29.86 -16.38
C GLN A 11 -34.12 -29.55 -17.49
N ARG A 12 -34.51 -28.57 -18.29
CA ARG A 12 -34.13 -28.35 -19.68
C ARG A 12 -32.70 -27.88 -19.84
N ASP A 13 -32.07 -28.48 -20.83
CA ASP A 13 -30.97 -27.94 -21.62
C ASP A 13 -31.40 -26.59 -22.22
N SER A 14 -30.61 -25.54 -22.01
CA SER A 14 -30.41 -24.43 -22.95
C SER A 14 -29.53 -23.37 -22.29
N GLY A 15 -28.28 -23.26 -22.73
CA GLY A 15 -27.48 -22.07 -22.41
C GLY A 15 -25.98 -22.27 -22.51
N THR A 16 -25.49 -22.30 -23.75
CA THR A 16 -24.33 -21.51 -24.20
C THR A 16 -22.99 -21.68 -23.48
N VAL A 17 -22.08 -22.31 -24.23
CA VAL A 17 -20.62 -22.20 -24.18
C VAL A 17 -20.08 -20.86 -23.64
N VAL A 18 -19.24 -20.95 -22.60
CA VAL A 18 -18.02 -20.14 -22.38
C VAL A 18 -17.21 -20.88 -21.30
N SER A 19 -16.23 -21.68 -21.68
CA SER A 19 -14.80 -21.32 -21.50
C SER A 19 -14.60 -20.01 -20.75
N GLU A 20 -13.95 -20.07 -19.58
CA GLU A 20 -12.62 -19.47 -19.39
C GLU A 20 -12.18 -19.64 -17.93
N ALA A 21 -11.01 -20.24 -17.78
CA ALA A 21 -10.23 -20.25 -16.56
C ALA A 21 -9.92 -18.79 -16.20
N GLY A 22 -10.27 -18.38 -14.98
CA GLY A 22 -10.11 -17.00 -14.53
C GLY A 22 -9.90 -16.98 -13.03
N ASP A 23 -8.70 -17.33 -12.62
CA ASP A 23 -8.09 -16.91 -11.37
C ASP A 23 -8.44 -15.44 -11.09
N SER A 24 -9.28 -15.20 -10.09
CA SER A 24 -9.65 -13.86 -9.65
C SER A 24 -9.78 -13.85 -8.14
N SER A 25 -8.65 -14.09 -7.48
CA SER A 25 -7.97 -13.02 -6.73
C SER A 25 -8.90 -11.90 -6.24
N GLN A 26 -9.59 -12.12 -5.13
CA GLN A 26 -9.99 -11.02 -4.27
C GLN A 26 -10.05 -11.49 -2.81
N GLU A 27 -8.89 -11.94 -2.34
CA GLU A 27 -8.59 -12.05 -0.91
C GLU A 27 -8.78 -10.65 -0.30
N ARG A 28 -9.83 -10.52 0.50
CA ARG A 28 -10.17 -9.27 1.20
C ARG A 28 -9.10 -8.99 2.24
N ALA A 29 -8.04 -8.31 1.82
CA ALA A 29 -6.99 -7.87 2.73
C ALA A 29 -7.60 -6.91 3.78
N ASP A 30 -7.65 -7.38 5.02
CA ASP A 30 -7.92 -6.58 6.19
C ASP A 30 -7.08 -5.29 6.18
N PRO A 31 -7.68 -4.09 6.23
CA PRO A 31 -6.95 -2.82 6.16
C PRO A 31 -6.12 -2.51 7.42
N LEU A 32 -6.12 -3.38 8.43
CA LEU A 32 -5.42 -3.16 9.70
C LEU A 32 -4.05 -3.86 9.81
N THR A 33 -3.66 -4.65 8.80
CA THR A 33 -2.45 -5.50 8.87
C THR A 33 -1.27 -5.02 8.01
N ARG A 34 -1.46 -4.08 7.08
CA ARG A 34 -0.31 -3.52 6.35
C ARG A 34 0.37 -2.44 7.19
N LEU A 35 1.36 -2.84 8.00
CA LEU A 35 2.48 -1.93 8.23
C LEU A 35 3.10 -1.69 6.84
N PRO A 36 3.08 -0.46 6.30
CA PRO A 36 3.53 -0.24 4.93
C PRO A 36 5.04 -0.51 4.88
N ALA A 37 5.41 -1.60 4.20
CA ALA A 37 6.72 -1.68 3.58
C ALA A 37 6.76 -0.52 2.58
N ASP A 38 7.68 0.43 2.82
CA ASP A 38 8.05 1.62 2.05
C ASP A 38 6.92 2.22 1.16
N PRO A 39 6.36 3.40 1.50
CA PRO A 39 5.31 4.01 0.70
C PRO A 39 5.72 4.10 -0.77
N PRO A 40 4.80 3.84 -1.72
CA PRO A 40 5.09 3.96 -3.14
C PRO A 40 5.64 5.38 -3.41
N PRO A 41 6.54 5.54 -4.40
CA PRO A 41 7.29 6.79 -4.59
C PRO A 41 6.41 8.04 -4.81
N ASP A 42 5.15 7.87 -5.23
CA ASP A 42 4.17 8.97 -5.37
C ASP A 42 3.60 9.48 -4.04
N ASP A 43 3.75 8.73 -2.93
CA ASP A 43 3.30 9.14 -1.58
C ASP A 43 4.44 9.77 -0.75
N ARG A 44 5.65 9.91 -1.33
CA ARG A 44 6.80 10.48 -0.62
C ARG A 44 6.71 12.01 -0.56
N VAL A 45 6.59 12.53 0.66
CA VAL A 45 6.61 13.97 0.95
C VAL A 45 8.00 14.44 1.34
N ASN A 46 8.27 15.72 1.09
CA ASN A 46 9.49 16.38 1.52
C ASN A 46 9.31 16.94 2.93
N ILE A 47 10.12 16.48 3.88
CA ILE A 47 10.14 16.95 5.27
C ILE A 47 11.38 17.80 5.47
N LEU A 48 11.18 19.09 5.75
CA LEU A 48 12.25 20.03 6.03
C LEU A 48 12.56 20.06 7.53
N LEU A 49 13.77 19.64 7.90
CA LEU A 49 14.33 19.67 9.25
C LEU A 49 15.14 20.94 9.42
N VAL A 50 14.79 21.76 10.41
CA VAL A 50 15.43 23.04 10.67
C VAL A 50 15.88 23.07 12.11
N ASP A 51 17.19 22.99 12.33
CA ASP A 51 17.79 23.13 13.65
C ASP A 51 19.20 23.73 13.48
N ASP A 52 19.59 24.62 14.38
CA ASP A 52 20.90 25.29 14.36
C ASP A 52 22.02 24.43 14.97
N GLN A 53 21.66 23.30 15.60
CA GLN A 53 22.59 22.36 16.18
C GLN A 53 22.67 21.07 15.35
N PRO A 54 23.88 20.70 14.87
CA PRO A 54 24.05 19.51 14.03
C PRO A 54 23.68 18.21 14.75
N ALA A 55 23.82 18.16 16.08
CA ALA A 55 23.41 17.01 16.88
C ALA A 55 21.90 16.75 16.82
N ASN A 56 21.10 17.82 16.84
CA ASN A 56 19.64 17.71 16.78
C ASN A 56 19.17 17.27 15.38
N LEU A 57 19.81 17.78 14.31
CA LEU A 57 19.54 17.33 12.95
C LEU A 57 19.79 15.83 12.77
N VAL A 58 20.89 15.30 13.33
CA VAL A 58 21.19 13.86 13.29
C VAL A 58 20.16 13.05 14.08
N ALA A 59 19.74 13.54 15.24
CA ALA A 59 18.70 12.88 16.03
C ALA A 59 17.34 12.86 15.29
N LEU A 60 16.93 14.00 14.72
CA LEU A 60 15.70 14.11 13.93
C LEU A 60 15.73 13.22 12.69
N GLU A 61 16.87 13.17 12.00
CA GLU A 61 17.07 12.26 10.87
C GLU A 61 16.91 10.80 11.30
N ALA A 62 17.58 10.37 12.37
CA ALA A 62 17.48 9.00 12.87
C ALA A 62 16.05 8.63 13.30
N MET A 63 15.29 9.58 13.87
CA MET A 63 13.89 9.37 14.25
C MET A 63 12.96 9.24 13.04
N LEU A 64 13.24 9.96 11.95
CA LEU A 64 12.36 10.07 10.79
C LEU A 64 12.77 9.16 9.63
N GLN A 65 13.97 8.57 9.66
CA GLN A 65 14.46 7.61 8.67
C GLN A 65 13.52 6.40 8.47
N GLY A 66 12.77 6.00 9.50
CA GLY A 66 11.79 4.91 9.42
C GLY A 66 10.52 5.23 8.62
N LEU A 67 10.30 6.48 8.21
CA LEU A 67 9.08 6.91 7.52
C LEU A 67 9.15 6.72 5.99
N GLY A 68 10.33 6.43 5.43
CA GLY A 68 10.52 6.30 3.97
C GLY A 68 10.30 7.61 3.19
N GLN A 69 10.37 8.75 3.87
CA GLN A 69 10.13 10.09 3.31
C GLN A 69 11.42 10.79 2.91
N ASN A 70 11.32 11.85 2.11
CA ASN A 70 12.48 12.66 1.72
C ASN A 70 12.81 13.66 2.83
N LEU A 71 13.94 13.48 3.51
CA LEU A 71 14.39 14.38 4.57
C LEU A 71 15.35 15.44 3.99
N ILE A 72 14.99 16.72 4.15
CA ILE A 72 15.80 17.87 3.76
C ILE A 72 16.29 18.55 5.03
N LYS A 73 17.59 18.83 5.14
CA LYS A 73 18.18 19.46 6.33
C LYS A 73 18.51 20.92 6.05
N ALA A 74 18.29 21.78 7.04
CA ALA A 74 18.70 23.17 7.05
C ALA A 74 19.30 23.51 8.42
N GLU A 75 20.50 24.07 8.43
CA GLU A 75 21.26 24.44 9.64
C GLU A 75 20.85 25.82 10.19
N SER A 76 19.89 26.49 9.54
CA SER A 76 19.36 27.77 10.01
C SER A 76 17.99 28.05 9.42
N GLY A 77 17.19 28.88 10.10
CA GLY A 77 15.92 29.36 9.57
C GLY A 77 16.08 30.12 8.24
N ARG A 78 17.19 30.83 8.03
CA ARG A 78 17.47 31.51 6.76
C ARG A 78 17.70 30.54 5.62
N GLU A 79 18.36 29.41 5.88
CA GLU A 79 18.51 28.33 4.90
C GLU A 79 17.19 27.62 4.65
N ALA A 80 16.41 27.36 5.70
CA ALA A 80 15.07 26.78 5.60
C ALA A 80 14.13 27.61 4.70
N LEU A 81 14.18 28.93 4.84
CA LEU A 81 13.37 29.84 4.01
C LEU A 81 13.75 29.78 2.52
N LYS A 82 15.00 29.47 2.18
CA LYS A 82 15.38 29.28 0.76
C LYS A 82 14.64 28.10 0.13
N TRP A 83 14.40 27.05 0.92
CA TRP A 83 13.66 25.86 0.48
C TRP A 83 12.16 26.11 0.31
N LEU A 84 11.60 27.14 0.97
CA LEU A 84 10.17 27.48 0.93
C LEU A 84 9.81 28.59 -0.07
N LEU A 85 10.76 29.48 -0.37
CA LEU A 85 10.53 30.67 -1.19
C LEU A 85 11.03 30.53 -2.63
N THR A 86 11.45 29.33 -3.03
CA THR A 86 11.87 28.99 -4.40
C THR A 86 10.86 28.05 -5.01
#